data_AF-A0A5K1EA61-F1
#
_entry.id   AF-A0A5K1EA61-F1
#
_cell.length_a   1.000
_cell.length_b   1.000
_cell.length_c   1.000
_cell.angle_alpha   90.00
_cell.angle_beta   90.00
_cell.angle_gamma   90.00
#
_symmetry.space_group_name_H-M   'P 1'
#
loop_
_entity.id
_entity.type
_entity.pdbx_description
1 polymer ?
#
loop_
_entity_poly.entity_id
_entity_poly.type
_entity_poly.pdbx_seq_one_letter_code
_entity_poly.pdbx_strand_id
1 'polypeptide(L)'
;NNPEHAMWMRRDQSLVAYILSTLSQQVFLSVSDDCTAEELWETLADTFSQISEARIMYLKKEFQNLSKGSTSIMDYLGHIKAVADQLAASGNNISDKEKVQQTLNGLGHDYHAFITALEVLPVLPSFNELQGKLLQHEMNMKRVIERTDQGNSQNVLAMNVKFGKSHGNSNHGGRGILPTPHNQ
;
A
#
# COMPACT_ATOMS: atom_id res chain seq x y z
N ASN A 1 -7.31 -28.61 63.16
CA ASN A 1 -6.78 -29.30 61.97
C ASN A 1 -7.97 -29.73 61.12
N ASN A 2 -8.25 -29.04 60.01
CA ASN A 2 -9.42 -29.33 59.17
C ASN A 2 -8.99 -30.26 58.01
N PRO A 3 -9.38 -31.55 58.01
CA PRO A 3 -8.99 -32.50 56.96
C PRO A 3 -9.58 -32.16 55.58
N GLU A 4 -10.72 -31.47 55.53
CA GLU A 4 -11.32 -31.03 54.25
C GLU A 4 -10.47 -29.96 53.57
N HIS A 5 -9.91 -29.04 54.35
CA HIS A 5 -8.99 -28.01 53.84
C HIS A 5 -7.72 -28.64 53.24
N ALA A 6 -7.17 -29.69 53.87
CA ALA A 6 -6.01 -30.40 53.35
C ALA A 6 -6.32 -31.14 52.03
N MET A 7 -7.52 -31.69 51.88
CA MET A 7 -7.97 -32.31 50.63
C MET A 7 -8.20 -31.27 49.52
N TRP A 8 -8.78 -30.13 49.85
CA TRP A 8 -8.95 -29.02 48.91
C TRP A 8 -7.60 -28.52 48.40
N MET A 9 -6.64 -28.26 49.29
CA MET A 9 -5.32 -27.76 48.91
C MET A 9 -4.54 -28.74 48.03
N ARG A 10 -4.67 -30.06 48.26
CA ARG A 10 -4.07 -31.07 47.37
C ARG A 10 -4.66 -31.03 45.95
N ARG A 11 -5.97 -30.81 45.84
CA ARG A 11 -6.65 -30.71 44.53
C ARG A 11 -6.25 -29.44 43.82
N ASP A 12 -6.25 -28.32 44.52
CA ASP A 12 -5.83 -27.01 44.01
C ASP A 12 -4.41 -27.07 43.42
N GLN A 13 -3.44 -27.61 44.18
CA GLN A 13 -2.07 -27.78 43.72
C GLN A 13 -1.92 -28.73 42.51
N SER A 14 -2.81 -29.72 42.40
CA SER A 14 -2.84 -30.59 41.21
C SER A 14 -3.32 -29.84 39.97
N LEU A 15 -4.27 -28.91 40.13
CA LEU A 15 -4.75 -28.04 39.04
C LEU A 15 -3.68 -27.03 38.63
N VAL A 16 -2.97 -26.43 39.59
CA VAL A 16 -1.84 -25.53 39.32
C VAL A 16 -0.79 -26.25 38.47
N ALA A 17 -0.33 -27.43 38.89
CA ALA A 17 0.65 -28.21 38.13
C ALA A 17 0.17 -28.57 36.72
N TYR A 18 -1.11 -28.91 36.58
CA TYR A 18 -1.70 -29.18 35.27
C TYR A 18 -1.72 -27.95 34.36
N ILE A 19 -2.18 -26.80 34.87
CA ILE A 19 -2.19 -25.54 34.11
C ILE A 19 -0.76 -25.18 33.68
N LEU A 20 0.19 -25.18 34.62
CA LEU A 20 1.60 -24.87 34.35
C LEU A 20 2.21 -25.80 33.29
N SER A 21 1.81 -27.07 33.23
CA SER A 21 2.31 -28.02 32.22
C SER A 21 1.88 -27.69 30.78
N THR A 22 0.81 -26.90 30.62
CA THR A 22 0.31 -26.44 29.31
C THR A 22 0.90 -25.11 28.85
N LEU A 23 1.58 -24.39 29.76
CA LEU A 23 2.11 -23.07 29.47
C LEU A 23 3.50 -23.13 28.85
N SER A 24 3.79 -22.14 28.01
CA SER A 24 5.16 -21.93 27.52
C SER A 24 6.03 -21.26 28.59
N GLN A 25 7.34 -21.45 28.49
CA GLN A 25 8.31 -20.92 29.46
C GLN A 25 8.25 -19.39 29.63
N GLN A 26 7.76 -18.67 28.62
CA GLN A 26 7.62 -17.21 28.66
C GLN A 26 6.52 -16.75 29.61
N VAL A 27 5.44 -17.52 29.75
CA VAL A 27 4.30 -17.20 30.63
C VAL A 27 4.58 -17.62 32.07
N PHE A 28 5.45 -18.63 32.26
CA PHE A 28 5.87 -19.12 33.56
C PHE A 28 6.53 -18.04 34.44
N LEU A 29 7.27 -17.10 33.84
CA LEU A 29 7.97 -16.02 34.56
C LEU A 29 7.03 -15.00 35.21
N SER A 30 5.77 -14.97 34.78
CA SER A 30 4.74 -14.05 35.30
C SER A 30 3.98 -14.63 36.50
N VAL A 31 4.20 -15.90 36.82
CA VAL A 31 3.46 -16.65 37.84
C VAL A 31 4.26 -16.73 39.14
N SER A 32 3.60 -16.56 40.28
CA SER A 32 4.22 -16.71 41.60
C SER A 32 4.28 -18.19 42.00
N ASP A 33 5.37 -18.60 42.67
CA ASP A 33 5.59 -20.00 43.09
C ASP A 33 4.53 -20.52 44.09
N ASP A 34 3.86 -19.63 44.83
CA ASP A 34 2.87 -19.96 45.86
C ASP A 34 1.48 -19.37 45.55
N CYS A 35 0.90 -19.67 44.38
CA CYS A 35 -0.46 -19.26 44.02
C CYS A 35 -1.46 -20.43 44.03
N THR A 36 -2.73 -20.11 44.30
CA THR A 36 -3.85 -21.03 44.10
C THR A 36 -4.20 -21.16 42.62
N ALA A 37 -4.97 -22.20 42.25
CA ALA A 37 -5.41 -22.38 40.87
C ALA A 37 -6.27 -21.22 40.36
N GLU A 38 -7.03 -20.57 41.26
CA GLU A 38 -7.85 -19.40 40.97
C GLU A 38 -6.98 -18.18 40.65
N GLU A 39 -6.03 -17.83 41.54
CA GLU A 39 -5.11 -16.70 41.35
C GLU A 39 -4.24 -16.88 40.09
N LEU A 40 -3.80 -18.11 39.82
CA LEU A 40 -3.09 -18.46 38.59
C LEU A 40 -3.96 -18.18 37.36
N TRP A 41 -5.21 -18.65 37.37
CA TRP A 41 -6.13 -18.47 36.26
C TRP A 41 -6.46 -17.00 36.00
N GLU A 42 -6.69 -16.21 37.06
CA GLU A 42 -6.92 -14.76 36.96
C GLU A 42 -5.70 -14.06 36.35
N THR A 43 -4.49 -14.37 36.84
CA THR A 43 -3.25 -13.78 36.32
C THR A 43 -3.08 -14.10 34.83
N LEU A 44 -3.38 -15.33 34.41
CA LEU A 44 -3.33 -15.72 33.01
C LEU A 44 -4.39 -14.98 32.18
N ALA A 45 -5.62 -14.92 32.67
CA ALA A 45 -6.71 -14.22 31.99
C ALA A 45 -6.35 -12.75 31.75
N ASP A 46 -5.83 -12.07 32.77
CA ASP A 46 -5.40 -10.67 32.67
C ASP A 46 -4.23 -10.52 31.70
N THR A 47 -3.22 -11.38 31.79
CA THR A 47 -2.04 -11.33 30.92
C THR A 47 -2.43 -11.52 29.46
N PHE A 48 -3.23 -12.55 29.15
CA PHE A 48 -3.66 -12.82 27.78
C PHE A 48 -4.67 -11.79 27.27
N SER A 49 -5.48 -11.19 28.15
CA SER A 49 -6.33 -10.04 27.81
C SER A 49 -5.47 -8.85 27.35
N GLN A 50 -4.46 -8.47 28.13
CA GLN A 50 -3.54 -7.38 27.78
C GLN A 50 -2.77 -7.68 26.48
N ILE A 51 -2.29 -8.90 26.29
CA ILE A 51 -1.63 -9.33 25.05
C ILE A 51 -2.59 -9.20 23.86
N SER A 52 -3.84 -9.63 24.02
CA SER A 52 -4.87 -9.53 22.98
C SER A 52 -5.14 -8.07 22.61
N GLU A 53 -5.30 -7.19 23.59
CA GLU A 53 -5.50 -5.75 23.37
C GLU A 53 -4.31 -5.11 22.67
N ALA A 54 -3.08 -5.42 23.12
CA ALA A 54 -1.86 -4.93 22.49
C ALA A 54 -1.77 -5.39 21.03
N ARG A 55 -2.14 -6.65 20.74
CA ARG A 55 -2.18 -7.19 19.37
C ARG A 55 -3.23 -6.47 18.51
N ILE A 56 -4.43 -6.21 19.03
CA ILE A 56 -5.46 -5.44 18.33
C ILE A 56 -4.94 -4.03 18.01
N MET A 57 -4.32 -3.37 18.98
CA MET A 57 -3.74 -2.03 18.79
C MET A 57 -2.63 -2.04 17.73
N TYR A 58 -1.76 -3.06 17.75
CA TYR A 58 -0.72 -3.25 16.74
C TYR A 58 -1.34 -3.40 15.34
N LEU A 59 -2.34 -4.27 15.17
CA LEU A 59 -3.00 -4.49 13.89
C LEU A 59 -3.73 -3.23 13.38
N LYS A 60 -4.37 -2.47 14.27
CA LYS A 60 -4.97 -1.17 13.91
C LYS A 60 -3.91 -0.19 13.42
N LYS A 61 -2.76 -0.13 14.10
CA LYS A 61 -1.64 0.73 13.68
C LYS A 61 -1.04 0.26 12.36
N GLU A 62 -0.89 -1.05 12.17
CA GLU A 62 -0.42 -1.62 10.91
C GLU A 62 -1.36 -1.24 9.79
N PHE A 63 -2.67 -1.48 9.96
CA PHE A 63 -3.71 -1.13 8.99
C PHE A 63 -3.60 0.33 8.54
N GLN A 64 -3.50 1.28 9.48
CA GLN A 64 -3.42 2.71 9.18
C GLN A 64 -2.12 3.12 8.47
N ASN A 65 -1.03 2.39 8.68
CA ASN A 65 0.28 2.66 8.07
C ASN A 65 0.52 1.84 6.79
N LEU A 66 -0.46 1.06 6.32
CA LEU A 66 -0.31 0.28 5.09
C LEU A 66 -0.17 1.18 3.88
N SER A 67 0.99 1.10 3.23
CA SER A 67 1.28 1.72 1.94
C SER A 67 1.63 0.66 0.91
N LYS A 68 1.26 0.91 -0.35
CA LYS A 68 1.66 0.07 -1.48
C LYS A 68 3.19 -0.01 -1.60
N GLY A 69 3.88 1.13 -1.46
CA GLY A 69 5.31 1.22 -1.75
C GLY A 69 5.68 0.59 -3.10
N SER A 70 6.72 -0.24 -3.10
CA SER A 70 7.22 -0.97 -4.27
C SER A 70 6.47 -2.28 -4.58
N THR A 71 5.45 -2.65 -3.80
CA THR A 71 4.69 -3.90 -4.02
C THR A 71 3.69 -3.77 -5.16
N SER A 72 3.18 -4.90 -5.66
CA SER A 72 2.09 -4.90 -6.64
C SER A 72 0.78 -4.44 -5.99
N ILE A 73 -0.15 -3.93 -6.80
CA ILE A 73 -1.48 -3.54 -6.29
C ILE A 73 -2.19 -4.75 -5.67
N MET A 74 -2.06 -5.93 -6.29
CA MET A 74 -2.71 -7.15 -5.81
C MET A 74 -2.19 -7.57 -4.44
N ASP A 75 -0.87 -7.53 -4.24
CA ASP A 75 -0.27 -7.84 -2.94
C ASP A 75 -0.69 -6.84 -1.87
N TYR A 76 -0.71 -5.54 -2.22
CA TYR A 76 -1.15 -4.48 -1.33
C TYR A 76 -2.61 -4.65 -0.89
N LEU A 77 -3.52 -4.89 -1.83
CA LEU A 77 -4.93 -5.16 -1.54
C LEU A 77 -5.13 -6.44 -0.73
N GLY A 78 -4.31 -7.46 -1.00
CA GLY A 78 -4.26 -8.69 -0.22
C GLY A 78 -3.85 -8.44 1.23
N HIS A 79 -2.84 -7.60 1.46
CA HIS A 79 -2.36 -7.23 2.80
C HIS A 79 -3.41 -6.46 3.59
N ILE A 80 -4.09 -5.48 2.97
CA ILE A 80 -5.21 -4.76 3.59
C ILE A 80 -6.29 -5.73 4.04
N LYS A 81 -6.68 -6.67 3.16
CA LYS A 81 -7.70 -7.67 3.47
C LYS A 81 -7.24 -8.59 4.60
N ALA A 82 -6.00 -9.07 4.57
CA ALA A 82 -5.46 -9.95 5.60
C ALA A 82 -5.47 -9.30 6.98
N VAL A 83 -5.03 -8.04 7.09
CA VAL A 83 -5.06 -7.29 8.36
C VAL A 83 -6.50 -7.04 8.82
N ALA A 84 -7.41 -6.71 7.89
CA ALA A 84 -8.83 -6.54 8.22
C ALA A 84 -9.48 -7.84 8.71
N ASP A 85 -9.16 -8.98 8.10
CA ASP A 85 -9.66 -10.30 8.48
C ASP A 85 -9.11 -10.72 9.86
N GLN A 86 -7.84 -10.40 10.16
CA GLN A 86 -7.25 -10.63 11.48
C GLN A 86 -7.92 -9.78 12.57
N LEU A 87 -8.25 -8.52 12.27
CA LEU A 87 -8.98 -7.65 13.19
C LEU A 87 -10.42 -8.14 13.40
N ALA A 88 -11.08 -8.60 12.33
CA ALA A 88 -12.42 -9.20 12.42
C ALA A 88 -12.43 -10.48 13.29
N ALA A 89 -11.39 -11.32 13.19
CA ALA A 89 -11.24 -12.50 14.04
C ALA A 89 -11.13 -12.17 15.54
N SER A 90 -10.60 -10.99 15.87
CA SER A 90 -10.54 -10.46 17.24
C SER A 90 -11.77 -9.61 17.62
N GLY A 91 -12.89 -9.71 16.86
CA GLY A 91 -14.12 -8.96 17.11
C GLY A 91 -14.07 -7.48 16.70
N ASN A 92 -13.00 -7.03 16.08
CA ASN A 92 -12.80 -5.64 15.65
C ASN A 92 -13.04 -5.52 14.13
N ASN A 93 -14.31 -5.47 13.71
CA ASN A 93 -14.64 -5.38 12.29
C ASN A 93 -14.31 -4.01 11.70
N ILE A 94 -13.51 -3.99 10.63
CA ILE A 94 -13.24 -2.78 9.85
C ILE A 94 -14.34 -2.59 8.81
N SER A 95 -14.90 -1.40 8.73
CA SER A 95 -15.90 -1.06 7.72
C SER A 95 -15.31 -1.04 6.31
N ASP A 96 -16.12 -1.33 5.30
CA ASP A 96 -15.65 -1.24 3.90
C ASP A 96 -15.22 0.18 3.53
N LYS A 97 -15.84 1.21 4.12
CA LYS A 97 -15.43 2.61 3.97
C LYS A 97 -14.01 2.85 4.47
N GLU A 98 -13.66 2.32 5.65
CA GLU A 98 -12.29 2.44 6.19
C GLU A 98 -11.28 1.69 5.33
N LYS A 99 -11.62 0.50 4.82
CA LYS A 99 -10.75 -0.25 3.89
C LYS A 99 -10.48 0.57 2.63
N VAL A 100 -11.52 1.17 2.05
CA VAL A 100 -11.42 2.02 0.86
C VAL A 100 -10.56 3.25 1.15
N GLN A 101 -10.83 3.97 2.25
CA GLN A 101 -10.06 5.15 2.62
C GLN A 101 -8.58 4.81 2.88
N GLN A 102 -8.31 3.72 3.59
CA GLN A 102 -6.95 3.26 3.83
C GLN A 102 -6.23 2.89 2.53
N THR A 103 -6.93 2.21 1.62
CA THR A 103 -6.40 1.87 0.30
C THR A 103 -5.98 3.13 -0.44
N LEU A 104 -6.85 4.15 -0.48
CA LEU A 104 -6.55 5.41 -1.17
C LEU A 104 -5.37 6.17 -0.55
N ASN A 105 -5.29 6.20 0.78
CA ASN A 105 -4.20 6.87 1.50
C ASN A 105 -2.84 6.21 1.29
N GLY A 106 -2.80 4.89 1.12
CA GLY A 106 -1.54 4.16 0.92
C GLY A 106 -1.11 4.03 -0.54
N LEU A 107 -1.90 4.51 -1.49
CA LEU A 107 -1.51 4.60 -2.89
C LEU A 107 -0.49 5.72 -3.10
N GLY A 108 0.52 5.45 -3.94
CA GLY A 108 1.54 6.45 -4.28
C GLY A 108 1.03 7.53 -5.24
N HIS A 109 1.87 8.54 -5.48
CA HIS A 109 1.59 9.68 -6.36
C HIS A 109 1.18 9.28 -7.80
N ASP A 110 1.65 8.11 -8.28
CA ASP A 110 1.27 7.53 -9.57
C ASP A 110 -0.24 7.34 -9.75
N TYR A 111 -0.98 7.21 -8.64
CA TYR A 111 -2.43 6.98 -8.64
C TYR A 111 -3.23 8.25 -8.34
N HIS A 112 -2.60 9.43 -8.29
CA HIS A 112 -3.30 10.67 -7.96
C HIS A 112 -4.47 10.95 -8.92
N ALA A 113 -4.31 10.70 -10.22
CA ALA A 113 -5.41 10.85 -11.19
C ALA A 113 -6.60 9.92 -10.88
N PHE A 114 -6.33 8.73 -10.37
CA PHE A 114 -7.35 7.77 -9.95
C PHE A 114 -8.04 8.21 -8.64
N ILE A 115 -7.26 8.71 -7.66
CA ILE A 115 -7.79 9.24 -6.40
C ILE A 115 -8.71 10.42 -6.68
N THR A 116 -8.27 11.40 -7.47
CA THR A 116 -9.09 12.57 -7.86
C THR A 116 -10.37 12.15 -8.59
N ALA A 117 -10.30 11.15 -9.49
CA ALA A 117 -11.48 10.65 -10.17
C ALA A 117 -12.50 10.00 -9.21
N LEU A 118 -12.03 9.39 -8.12
CA LEU A 118 -12.90 8.81 -7.08
C LEU A 118 -13.48 9.86 -6.13
N GLU A 119 -12.74 10.93 -5.82
CA GLU A 119 -13.21 12.03 -4.96
C GLU A 119 -14.41 12.78 -5.54
N VAL A 120 -14.54 12.81 -6.88
CA VAL A 120 -15.66 13.44 -7.58
C VAL A 120 -16.93 12.56 -7.55
N LEU A 121 -16.82 11.28 -7.17
CA LEU A 121 -17.98 10.40 -7.10
C LEU A 121 -18.86 10.71 -5.87
N PRO A 122 -20.20 10.74 -6.04
CA PRO A 122 -21.13 11.02 -4.94
C PRO A 122 -21.15 9.91 -3.88
N VAL A 123 -20.76 8.68 -4.24
CA VAL A 123 -20.69 7.53 -3.34
C VAL A 123 -19.38 6.79 -3.61
N LEU A 124 -18.61 6.56 -2.55
CA LEU A 124 -17.39 5.75 -2.64
C LEU A 124 -17.75 4.28 -2.93
N PRO A 125 -17.05 3.62 -3.86
CA PRO A 125 -17.29 2.21 -4.17
C PRO A 125 -16.97 1.33 -2.95
N SER A 126 -17.56 0.14 -2.92
CA SER A 126 -17.16 -0.90 -1.96
C SER A 126 -15.71 -1.32 -2.16
N PHE A 127 -15.11 -1.98 -1.16
CA PHE A 127 -13.73 -2.45 -1.27
C PHE A 127 -13.55 -3.38 -2.49
N ASN A 128 -14.47 -4.31 -2.73
CA ASN A 128 -14.41 -5.21 -3.89
C ASN A 128 -14.48 -4.46 -5.24
N GLU A 129 -15.35 -3.46 -5.36
CA GLU A 129 -15.43 -2.63 -6.57
C GLU A 129 -14.18 -1.78 -6.77
N LEU A 130 -13.60 -1.27 -5.69
CA LEU A 130 -12.33 -0.53 -5.72
C LEU A 130 -11.20 -1.43 -6.23
N GLN A 131 -11.13 -2.69 -5.79
CA GLN A 131 -10.12 -3.65 -6.28
C GLN A 131 -10.19 -3.81 -7.79
N GLY A 132 -11.40 -4.02 -8.34
CA GLY A 132 -11.59 -4.15 -9.78
C GLY A 132 -11.17 -2.89 -10.56
N LYS A 133 -11.56 -1.71 -10.06
CA LYS A 133 -11.20 -0.42 -10.67
C LYS A 133 -9.69 -0.16 -10.61
N LEU A 134 -9.04 -0.49 -9.51
CA LEU A 134 -7.58 -0.34 -9.34
C LEU A 134 -6.79 -1.25 -10.28
N LEU A 135 -7.17 -2.52 -10.39
CA LEU A 135 -6.52 -3.47 -11.30
C LEU A 135 -6.70 -3.04 -12.77
N GLN A 136 -7.89 -2.57 -13.15
CA GLN A 136 -8.13 -2.03 -14.48
C GLN A 136 -7.27 -0.78 -14.75
N HIS A 137 -7.13 0.12 -13.77
CA HIS A 137 -6.27 1.28 -13.88
C HIS A 137 -4.80 0.87 -14.08
N GLU A 138 -4.30 -0.12 -13.33
CA GLU A 138 -2.94 -0.64 -13.48
C GLU A 138 -2.68 -1.18 -14.89
N MET A 139 -3.62 -1.95 -15.44
CA MET A 139 -3.54 -2.46 -16.81
C MET A 139 -3.50 -1.32 -17.83
N ASN A 140 -4.30 -0.28 -17.64
CA ASN A 140 -4.29 0.89 -18.51
C ASN A 140 -2.97 1.66 -18.44
N MET A 141 -2.40 1.84 -17.25
CA MET A 141 -1.10 2.49 -17.07
C MET A 141 0.02 1.73 -17.77
N LYS A 142 0.07 0.39 -17.63
CA LYS A 142 1.06 -0.45 -18.31
C LYS A 142 0.99 -0.31 -19.83
N ARG A 143 -0.23 -0.27 -20.40
CA ARG A 143 -0.45 -0.06 -21.84
C ARG A 143 -0.01 1.32 -22.34
N VAL A 144 -0.14 2.36 -21.51
CA VAL A 144 0.32 3.71 -21.87
C VAL A 144 1.85 3.75 -21.90
N ILE A 145 2.53 3.15 -20.90
CA ILE A 145 3.99 3.07 -20.85
C ILE A 145 4.54 2.34 -22.09
N GLU A 146 3.99 1.17 -22.46
CA GLU A 146 4.39 0.42 -23.65
C GLU A 146 4.25 1.20 -24.97
N ARG A 147 3.21 2.04 -25.10
CA ARG A 147 3.01 2.90 -26.28
C ARG A 147 4.00 4.04 -26.35
N THR A 148 4.44 4.56 -25.21
CA THR A 148 5.37 5.69 -25.14
C THR A 148 6.79 5.26 -25.54
N ASP A 149 7.17 4.03 -25.20
CA ASP A 149 8.49 3.47 -25.54
C ASP A 149 8.63 3.13 -27.04
N GLN A 150 7.54 2.69 -27.68
CA GLN A 150 7.51 2.48 -29.14
C GLN A 150 7.44 3.80 -29.94
N GLY A 151 6.86 4.86 -29.38
CA GLY A 151 6.77 6.18 -30.03
C GLY A 151 8.10 6.95 -30.10
N ASN A 152 9.01 6.72 -29.14
CA ASN A 152 10.32 7.39 -29.12
C ASN A 152 11.32 6.83 -30.14
N SER A 153 11.05 5.66 -30.73
CA SER A 153 11.92 5.07 -31.78
C SER A 153 11.53 5.43 -33.21
N GLN A 154 10.41 6.12 -33.46
CA GLN A 154 9.94 6.45 -34.81
C GLN A 154 10.07 7.92 -35.23
N ASN A 155 10.59 8.81 -34.37
CA ASN A 155 10.69 10.25 -34.68
C ASN A 155 12.08 10.76 -35.12
N VAL A 156 13.04 9.89 -35.47
CA VAL A 156 14.42 10.34 -35.85
C VAL A 156 14.62 10.51 -37.37
N LEU A 157 13.67 10.15 -38.24
CA LEU A 157 13.88 10.19 -39.70
C LEU A 157 12.89 11.10 -40.43
N ALA A 158 12.96 12.42 -40.19
CA ALA A 158 12.37 13.41 -41.08
C ALA A 158 13.11 14.77 -41.02
N MET A 159 14.41 14.79 -41.33
CA MET A 159 15.08 16.01 -41.78
C MET A 159 15.53 15.86 -43.23
N ASN A 160 14.58 16.07 -44.15
CA ASN A 160 14.86 16.29 -45.57
C ASN A 160 15.45 17.70 -45.75
N VAL A 161 16.73 17.88 -45.45
CA VAL A 161 17.49 19.06 -45.91
C VAL A 161 18.04 18.76 -47.30
N LYS A 162 17.24 19.03 -48.33
CA LYS A 162 17.73 19.11 -49.72
C LYS A 162 18.50 20.42 -49.90
N PHE A 163 19.79 20.42 -49.53
CA PHE A 163 20.70 21.47 -49.98
C PHE A 163 21.10 21.19 -51.45
N GLY A 164 20.37 21.83 -52.36
CA GLY A 164 20.72 21.91 -53.77
C GLY A 164 21.96 22.79 -53.97
N LYS A 165 22.98 22.21 -54.59
CA LYS A 165 24.28 22.79 -54.89
C LYS A 165 24.17 23.60 -56.20
N SER A 166 24.10 24.92 -56.11
CA SER A 166 24.10 25.78 -57.32
C SER A 166 25.53 26.16 -57.70
N HIS A 167 25.97 25.64 -58.84
CA HIS A 167 27.22 25.98 -59.50
C HIS A 167 27.19 27.44 -59.97
N GLY A 168 28.29 28.17 -59.72
CA GLY A 168 28.54 29.46 -60.33
C GLY A 168 28.86 29.30 -61.81
N ASN A 169 28.27 30.17 -62.63
CA ASN A 169 28.74 30.41 -63.98
C ASN A 169 28.86 31.93 -64.20
N SER A 170 30.08 32.33 -64.48
CA SER A 170 30.51 33.66 -64.87
C SER A 170 29.91 34.08 -66.22
N ASN A 171 29.53 35.35 -66.35
CA ASN A 171 29.85 36.09 -67.57
C ASN A 171 29.92 37.60 -67.32
N HIS A 172 31.13 38.13 -67.42
CA HIS A 172 31.45 39.56 -67.47
C HIS A 172 31.54 39.94 -68.95
N GLY A 173 30.76 40.92 -69.40
CA GLY A 173 30.81 41.34 -70.80
C GLY A 173 29.93 42.55 -71.13
N GLY A 174 30.47 43.75 -70.93
CA GLY A 174 30.41 44.80 -71.96
C GLY A 174 29.24 45.81 -71.98
N ARG A 175 29.64 47.06 -71.70
CA ARG A 175 29.57 48.23 -72.62
C ARG A 175 28.27 49.07 -72.72
N GLY A 176 28.40 50.35 -72.30
CA GLY A 176 27.68 51.55 -72.80
C GLY A 176 26.21 51.65 -72.38
N ILE A 177 25.64 52.79 -71.98
CA ILE A 177 25.63 54.10 -72.64
C ILE A 177 25.37 55.22 -71.58
N LEU A 178 25.95 56.39 -71.88
CA LEU A 178 26.00 57.69 -71.19
C LEU A 178 24.62 58.44 -71.16
N PRO A 179 24.53 59.72 -70.74
CA PRO A 179 24.22 60.25 -69.41
C PRO A 179 22.85 60.98 -69.32
N THR A 180 22.60 61.54 -68.12
CA THR A 180 21.58 62.56 -67.75
C THR A 180 21.39 63.70 -68.76
N PRO A 181 20.26 64.41 -68.67
CA PRO A 181 20.38 65.83 -68.30
C PRO A 181 19.34 66.33 -67.28
N HIS A 182 19.66 67.53 -66.79
CA HIS A 182 18.99 68.39 -65.81
C HIS A 182 18.17 69.47 -66.52
N ASN A 183 17.06 69.93 -65.90
CA ASN A 183 16.25 71.17 -66.08
C ASN A 183 14.75 70.82 -65.97
N GLN A 184 13.86 71.52 -65.26
CA GLN A 184 13.87 72.80 -64.53
C GLN A 184 13.18 72.62 -63.17
#